data_AF-A0A317WC29-F1
#
_entry.id   AF-A0A317WC29-F1
#
_cell.length_a   1.000
_cell.length_b   1.000
_cell.length_c   1.000
_cell.angle_alpha   90.00
_cell.angle_beta   90.00
_cell.angle_gamma   90.00
#
_symmetry.space_group_name_H-M   'P 1'
#
loop_
_entity.id
_entity.type
_entity.pdbx_description
1 polymer ?
#
loop_
_entity_poly.entity_id
_entity_poly.type
_entity_poly.pdbx_seq_one_letter_code
_entity_poly.pdbx_strand_id
1 'polypeptide(L)'
;MSERGSFRGGGRGRGGGYERSGGRGAHRGGGAGGGAQQQQQQEKPKKENILDLNKYMDKEVRVKFNGGREVVGLLKGYDQLMNLVLDDVKESMRDDEGNENTRSLGLVVARGTIIVLISPADGSEEIANPFVQPEE
;
A
#
# COMPACT_ATOMS: atom_id res chain seq x y z
N MET A 1 -11.72 -51.49 10.62
CA MET A 1 -11.24 -50.77 11.81
C MET A 1 -11.42 -49.28 11.52
N SER A 2 -12.66 -48.77 11.66
CA SER A 2 -13.21 -48.10 12.87
C SER A 2 -12.53 -46.76 13.16
N GLU A 3 -13.17 -45.63 13.44
CA GLU A 3 -14.56 -45.21 13.62
C GLU A 3 -14.52 -43.66 13.60
N ARG A 4 -15.41 -42.98 12.85
CA ARG A 4 -15.69 -41.54 13.07
C ARG A 4 -16.86 -41.44 14.04
N GLY A 5 -16.60 -40.87 15.21
CA GLY A 5 -17.58 -40.69 16.29
C GLY A 5 -18.74 -39.79 15.87
N SER A 6 -19.94 -40.30 16.09
CA SER A 6 -21.22 -39.62 15.93
C SER A 6 -21.56 -38.85 17.22
N PHE A 7 -21.91 -37.58 17.13
CA PHE A 7 -22.66 -36.90 18.19
C PHE A 7 -24.11 -36.66 17.72
N ARG A 8 -25.02 -37.26 18.48
CA ARG A 8 -26.48 -37.20 18.38
C ARG A 8 -27.03 -35.93 19.02
N GLY A 9 -28.19 -35.52 18.52
CA GLY A 9 -29.20 -34.73 19.23
C GLY A 9 -29.68 -33.58 18.35
N GLY A 10 -30.94 -33.46 17.93
CA GLY A 10 -32.19 -34.10 18.33
C GLY A 10 -33.29 -33.11 17.92
N GLY A 11 -34.21 -33.51 17.04
CA GLY A 11 -35.17 -32.60 16.43
C GLY A 11 -36.36 -32.19 17.30
N ARG A 12 -37.16 -31.26 16.75
CA ARG A 12 -38.63 -30.98 16.90
C ARG A 12 -38.85 -29.62 16.19
N GLY A 13 -39.54 -29.51 15.04
CA GLY A 13 -41.01 -29.52 14.86
C GLY A 13 -41.67 -28.35 15.61
N ARG A 14 -42.64 -27.55 15.15
CA ARG A 14 -43.53 -27.47 13.96
C ARG A 14 -44.49 -26.29 14.25
N GLY A 15 -44.92 -25.53 13.25
CA GLY A 15 -46.13 -24.64 13.28
C GLY A 15 -45.91 -23.26 13.91
N GLY A 16 -46.45 -22.13 13.42
CA GLY A 16 -47.60 -21.88 12.56
C GLY A 16 -48.65 -21.10 13.36
N GLY A 17 -48.98 -19.86 12.95
CA GLY A 17 -50.28 -19.25 13.29
C GLY A 17 -50.32 -17.79 13.78
N TYR A 18 -51.05 -16.99 12.98
CA TYR A 18 -52.07 -15.97 13.31
C TYR A 18 -51.75 -14.65 14.04
N GLU A 19 -52.33 -13.60 13.44
CA GLU A 19 -52.54 -12.23 13.92
C GLU A 19 -53.23 -12.16 15.29
N ARG A 20 -52.91 -11.12 16.09
CA ARG A 20 -53.89 -10.12 16.58
C ARG A 20 -53.28 -9.06 17.50
N SER A 21 -53.58 -7.80 17.14
CA SER A 21 -54.18 -6.77 18.01
C SER A 21 -53.43 -6.24 19.24
N GLY A 22 -53.08 -4.96 19.16
CA GLY A 22 -53.53 -3.97 20.15
C GLY A 22 -52.50 -3.52 21.19
N GLY A 23 -52.08 -2.26 21.10
CA GLY A 23 -51.28 -1.62 22.13
C GLY A 23 -51.04 -0.13 21.86
N ARG A 24 -51.98 0.71 22.29
CA ARG A 24 -51.86 2.17 22.31
C ARG A 24 -50.75 2.59 23.27
N GLY A 25 -49.88 3.50 22.83
CA GLY A 25 -48.90 4.17 23.67
C GLY A 25 -48.51 5.51 23.06
N ALA A 26 -49.37 6.51 23.26
CA ALA A 26 -49.12 7.89 22.88
C ALA A 26 -48.16 8.52 23.89
N HIS A 27 -46.97 8.94 23.44
CA HIS A 27 -46.19 9.95 24.14
C HIS A 27 -45.88 11.10 23.18
N ARG A 28 -46.62 12.18 23.41
CA ARG A 28 -46.44 13.51 22.85
C ARG A 28 -45.61 14.31 23.85
N GLY A 29 -44.49 14.88 23.39
CA GLY A 29 -43.68 15.89 24.05
C GLY A 29 -42.42 16.08 23.20
N GLY A 30 -42.17 17.16 22.49
CA GLY A 30 -42.54 18.54 22.75
C GLY A 30 -41.38 19.25 23.48
N GLY A 31 -40.34 19.62 22.73
CA GLY A 31 -39.20 20.46 23.15
C GLY A 31 -38.24 20.59 21.96
N ALA A 32 -38.31 21.63 21.14
CA ALA A 32 -37.82 22.99 21.39
C ALA A 32 -36.31 23.02 21.68
N GLY A 33 -35.53 23.38 20.64
CA GLY A 33 -34.30 24.16 20.74
C GLY A 33 -33.12 23.54 21.49
N GLY A 34 -32.26 22.83 20.76
CA GLY A 34 -30.88 22.56 21.18
C GLY A 34 -29.97 22.82 19.98
N GLY A 35 -29.15 23.86 20.09
CA GLY A 35 -28.39 24.44 18.98
C GLY A 35 -27.56 23.43 18.20
N ALA A 36 -27.46 23.66 16.90
CA ALA A 36 -26.42 23.09 16.06
C ALA A 36 -25.06 23.49 16.65
N GLN A 37 -24.46 22.61 17.43
CA GLN A 37 -23.02 22.66 17.66
C GLN A 37 -22.37 22.36 16.31
N GLN A 38 -22.01 23.43 15.59
CA GLN A 38 -20.94 23.39 14.61
C GLN A 38 -19.70 22.87 15.33
N GLN A 39 -19.50 21.56 15.31
CA GLN A 39 -18.19 20.98 15.49
C GLN A 39 -17.34 21.57 14.37
N GLN A 40 -16.50 22.55 14.71
CA GLN A 40 -15.36 22.91 13.90
C GLN A 40 -14.56 21.62 13.74
N GLN A 41 -14.78 20.92 12.64
CA GLN A 41 -13.85 19.91 12.17
C GLN A 41 -12.56 20.67 11.96
N GLN A 42 -11.65 20.56 12.93
CA GLN A 42 -10.24 20.81 12.69
C GLN A 42 -9.89 19.90 11.51
N GLU A 43 -9.75 20.50 10.34
CA GLU A 43 -9.22 19.81 9.17
C GLU A 43 -7.86 19.26 9.60
N LYS A 44 -7.79 17.92 9.74
CA LYS A 44 -6.51 17.28 10.02
C LYS A 44 -5.55 17.74 8.93
N PRO A 45 -4.33 18.19 9.31
CA PRO A 45 -3.36 18.64 8.34
C PRO A 45 -3.17 17.54 7.30
N LYS A 46 -3.25 17.93 6.02
CA LYS A 46 -3.07 16.99 4.91
C LYS A 46 -1.70 16.34 5.09
N LYS A 47 -1.68 15.00 5.09
CA LYS A 47 -0.41 14.27 5.08
C LYS A 47 0.22 14.47 3.70
N GLU A 48 1.10 15.46 3.61
CA GLU A 48 1.90 15.70 2.42
C GLU A 48 3.00 14.64 2.32
N ASN A 49 3.42 14.35 1.09
CA ASN A 49 4.51 13.43 0.84
C ASN A 49 5.84 14.10 1.25
N ILE A 50 6.69 13.38 1.97
CA ILE A 50 8.02 13.88 2.38
C ILE A 50 8.98 14.01 1.19
N LEU A 51 8.70 13.29 0.10
CA LEU A 51 9.53 13.27 -1.09
C LEU A 51 8.84 14.04 -2.22
N ASP A 52 9.54 15.05 -2.75
CA ASP A 52 9.10 15.78 -3.93
C ASP A 52 9.71 15.14 -5.20
N LEU A 53 8.95 14.22 -5.80
CA LEU A 53 9.33 13.53 -7.03
C LEU A 53 9.35 14.45 -8.27
N ASN A 54 8.72 15.62 -8.20
CA ASN A 54 8.70 16.56 -9.32
C ASN A 54 10.11 17.04 -9.70
N LYS A 55 11.03 17.10 -8.73
CA LYS A 55 12.45 17.45 -8.92
C LYS A 55 13.22 16.45 -9.79
N TYR A 56 12.68 15.25 -9.93
CA TYR A 56 13.28 14.13 -10.65
C TYR A 56 12.54 13.78 -11.94
N MET A 57 11.52 14.56 -12.34
CA MET A 57 10.88 14.37 -13.64
C MET A 57 11.90 14.47 -14.78
N ASP A 58 11.77 13.57 -15.74
CA ASP A 58 12.66 13.40 -16.90
C ASP A 58 14.14 13.15 -16.54
N LYS A 59 14.41 12.70 -15.30
CA LYS A 59 15.73 12.25 -14.86
C LYS A 59 15.74 10.75 -14.59
N GLU A 60 16.92 10.16 -14.71
CA GLU A 60 17.12 8.77 -14.34
C GLU A 60 17.06 8.60 -12.82
N VAL A 61 16.22 7.67 -12.38
CA VAL A 61 16.08 7.27 -10.99
C VAL A 61 16.33 5.77 -10.88
N ARG A 62 16.98 5.40 -9.78
CA ARG A 62 17.20 4.02 -9.36
C ARG A 62 16.13 3.66 -8.34
N VAL A 63 15.45 2.54 -8.57
CA VAL A 63 14.35 2.06 -7.73
C VAL A 63 14.65 0.64 -7.28
N LYS A 64 14.63 0.42 -5.96
CA LYS A 64 14.74 -0.93 -5.38
C LYS A 64 13.37 -1.38 -4.88
N PHE A 65 13.03 -2.60 -5.23
CA PHE A 65 11.80 -3.25 -4.80
C PHE A 65 12.05 -4.21 -3.65
N ASN A 66 10.99 -4.49 -2.90
CA ASN A 66 10.99 -5.61 -1.98
C ASN A 66 11.24 -6.91 -2.77
N GLY A 67 12.10 -7.78 -2.24
CA GLY A 67 12.56 -8.99 -2.93
C GLY A 67 13.82 -8.80 -3.80
N GLY A 68 14.53 -7.67 -3.68
CA GLY A 68 15.88 -7.51 -4.20
C GLY A 68 15.98 -7.08 -5.67
N ARG A 69 14.85 -6.90 -6.37
CA ARG A 69 14.85 -6.39 -7.75
C ARG A 69 15.25 -4.92 -7.77
N GLU A 70 16.13 -4.56 -8.70
CA GLU A 70 16.61 -3.19 -8.89
C GLU A 70 16.38 -2.77 -10.34
N VAL A 71 15.85 -1.56 -10.54
CA VAL A 71 15.67 -0.99 -11.87
C VAL A 71 16.21 0.43 -11.92
N VAL A 72 16.67 0.84 -13.09
CA VAL A 72 17.02 2.22 -13.41
C VAL A 72 16.19 2.63 -14.62
N GLY A 73 15.58 3.82 -14.58
CA GLY A 73 14.82 4.35 -15.70
C GLY A 73 14.47 5.82 -15.52
N LEU A 74 13.96 6.43 -16.59
CA LEU A 74 13.58 7.84 -16.64
C LEU A 74 12.22 8.07 -16.00
N LEU A 75 12.12 8.91 -14.98
CA LEU A 75 10.84 9.21 -14.33
C LEU A 75 9.95 10.08 -15.24
N LYS A 76 8.83 9.53 -15.71
CA LYS A 76 7.84 10.24 -16.54
C LYS A 76 6.59 10.67 -15.78
N GLY A 77 6.30 10.03 -14.66
CA GLY A 77 5.10 10.32 -13.89
C GLY A 77 5.09 9.62 -12.54
N TYR A 78 4.32 10.16 -11.61
CA TYR A 78 4.07 9.55 -10.31
C TYR A 78 2.70 9.93 -9.75
N ASP A 79 2.26 9.23 -8.72
CA ASP A 79 1.04 9.56 -7.96
C ASP A 79 1.28 9.65 -6.44
N GLN A 80 0.22 9.94 -5.69
CA GLN A 80 0.28 10.05 -4.23
C GLN A 80 0.58 8.73 -3.51
N LEU A 81 0.41 7.59 -4.19
CA LEU A 81 0.70 6.27 -3.66
C LEU A 81 2.12 5.81 -4.01
N MET A 82 2.94 6.70 -4.59
CA MET A 82 4.29 6.41 -5.07
C MET A 82 4.32 5.36 -6.17
N ASN A 83 3.24 5.19 -6.94
CA ASN A 83 3.35 4.48 -8.21
C ASN A 83 4.14 5.35 -9.17
N LEU A 84 5.06 4.75 -9.94
CA LEU A 84 5.94 5.46 -10.86
C LEU A 84 5.70 5.00 -12.28
N VAL A 85 5.76 5.92 -13.24
CA VAL A 85 5.88 5.62 -14.66
C VAL A 85 7.33 5.88 -15.04
N LEU A 86 8.02 4.82 -15.47
CA LEU A 86 9.43 4.86 -15.83
C LEU A 86 9.58 4.48 -17.30
N ASP A 87 10.38 5.25 -18.04
CA ASP A 87 10.73 4.99 -19.43
C ASP A 87 12.18 4.49 -19.56
N ASP A 88 12.52 3.86 -20.69
CA ASP A 88 13.84 3.29 -20.97
C ASP A 88 14.40 2.41 -19.84
N VAL A 89 13.53 1.66 -19.17
CA VAL A 89 13.88 0.93 -17.96
C VAL A 89 14.86 -0.20 -18.23
N LYS A 90 15.91 -0.28 -17.41
CA LYS A 90 16.85 -1.40 -17.31
C LYS A 90 16.72 -2.04 -15.94
N GLU A 91 16.47 -3.34 -15.91
CA GLU A 91 16.45 -4.13 -14.70
C GLU A 91 17.81 -4.80 -14.50
N SER A 92 18.38 -4.66 -13.29
CA SER A 92 19.52 -5.43 -12.82
C SER A 92 19.04 -6.57 -11.91
N MET A 93 19.50 -7.78 -12.20
CA MET A 93 19.30 -8.97 -11.39
C MET A 93 20.65 -9.46 -10.90
N ARG A 94 20.72 -9.77 -9.61
CA ARG A 94 21.87 -10.43 -9.01
C ARG A 94 21.50 -11.87 -8.69
N ASP A 95 22.30 -12.82 -9.17
CA ASP A 95 22.14 -14.23 -8.81
C ASP A 95 22.86 -14.56 -7.50
N ASP A 96 22.68 -15.80 -7.02
CA ASP A 96 23.30 -16.30 -5.78
C ASP A 96 24.83 -16.40 -5.88
N GLU A 97 25.38 -16.41 -7.10
CA GLU A 97 26.81 -16.46 -7.42
C GLU A 97 27.44 -15.05 -7.50
N GLY A 98 26.60 -14.01 -7.46
CA GLY A 98 27.00 -12.61 -7.52
C GLY A 98 27.14 -12.04 -8.93
N ASN A 99 26.75 -12.76 -9.97
CA ASN A 99 26.73 -12.25 -11.33
C ASN A 99 25.56 -11.26 -11.51
N GLU A 100 25.86 -10.14 -12.17
CA GLU A 100 24.89 -9.11 -12.46
C GLU A 100 24.41 -9.22 -13.92
N ASN A 101 23.13 -9.48 -14.11
CA ASN A 101 22.50 -9.55 -15.42
C ASN A 101 21.57 -8.36 -15.61
N THR A 102 21.75 -7.63 -16.72
CA THR A 102 20.89 -6.49 -17.07
C THR A 102 19.97 -6.83 -18.24
N ARG A 103 18.70 -6.44 -18.17
CA ARG A 103 17.76 -6.50 -19.30
C ARG A 103 16.96 -5.22 -19.46
N SER A 104 16.64 -4.88 -20.71
CA SER A 104 15.78 -3.74 -21.04
C SER A 104 14.30 -4.12 -20.97
N LEU A 105 13.49 -3.28 -20.33
CA LEU A 105 12.04 -3.43 -20.19
C LEU A 105 11.25 -2.35 -20.93
N GLY A 106 11.88 -1.23 -21.31
CA GLY A 106 11.22 -0.10 -21.97
C GLY A 106 10.33 0.67 -20.98
N LEU A 107 9.06 0.90 -21.35
CA LEU A 107 8.10 1.61 -20.51
C LEU A 107 7.48 0.70 -19.45
N VAL A 108 7.62 1.07 -18.17
CA VAL A 108 7.15 0.28 -17.01
C VAL A 108 6.34 1.15 -16.06
N VAL A 109 5.31 0.56 -15.47
CA VAL A 109 4.62 1.13 -14.30
C VAL A 109 5.06 0.37 -13.05
N ALA A 110 5.76 1.05 -12.15
CA ALA A 110 6.20 0.51 -10.87
C ALA A 110 5.15 0.76 -9.78
N ARG A 111 4.82 -0.29 -9.03
CA ARG A 111 3.79 -0.23 -7.97
C ARG A 111 4.40 0.25 -6.64
N GLY A 112 3.93 1.37 -6.12
CA GLY A 112 4.47 2.03 -4.93
C GLY A 112 4.45 1.19 -3.66
N THR A 113 3.51 0.25 -3.53
CA THR A 113 3.39 -0.62 -2.34
C THR A 113 4.59 -1.55 -2.11
N ILE A 114 5.39 -1.82 -3.14
CA ILE A 114 6.55 -2.71 -3.06
C ILE A 114 7.88 -1.95 -3.25
N ILE A 115 7.84 -0.63 -3.43
CA ILE A 115 9.05 0.18 -3.53
C ILE A 115 9.65 0.35 -2.14
N VAL A 116 10.95 0.09 -2.02
CA VAL A 116 11.70 0.21 -0.77
C VAL A 116 12.62 1.43 -0.81
N LEU A 117 13.21 1.74 -1.97
CA LEU A 117 14.13 2.87 -2.13
C LEU A 117 13.97 3.51 -3.52
N ILE A 118 14.05 4.84 -3.54
CA ILE A 118 14.17 5.66 -4.75
C ILE A 118 15.38 6.56 -4.53
N SER A 119 16.33 6.55 -5.46
CA SER A 119 17.48 7.48 -5.46
C SER A 119 17.71 8.05 -6.86
N PRO A 120 18.21 9.29 -6.98
CA PRO A 120 18.71 9.77 -8.27
C PRO A 120 19.85 8.87 -8.74
N ALA A 121 19.90 8.57 -10.04
CA ALA A 121 21.05 7.89 -10.63
C ALA A 121 22.28 8.81 -10.68
N ASP A 122 22.03 10.11 -10.91
CA ASP A 122 23.05 11.15 -10.90
C ASP A 122 23.64 11.36 -9.49
N GLY A 123 24.97 11.51 -9.43
CA GLY A 123 25.73 11.66 -8.18
C GLY A 123 25.90 10.38 -7.35
N SER A 124 25.49 9.21 -7.86
CA SER A 124 25.72 7.91 -7.22
C SER A 124 26.79 7.12 -7.96
N GLU A 125 27.84 6.71 -7.25
CA GLU A 125 28.90 5.84 -7.77
C GLU A 125 29.18 4.67 -6.83
N GLU A 126 29.61 3.56 -7.39
CA GLU A 126 30.12 2.43 -6.61
C GLU A 126 31.56 2.72 -6.20
N ILE A 127 31.82 2.62 -4.90
CA ILE A 127 33.15 2.86 -4.33
C ILE A 127 33.67 1.59 -3.67
N ALA A 128 34.99 1.45 -3.65
CA ALA A 128 35.64 0.46 -2.78
C ALA A 128 35.31 0.76 -1.31
N ASN A 129 35.42 -0.26 -0.46
CA ASN A 129 35.19 -0.11 0.97
C ASN A 129 36.07 1.03 1.54
N PRO A 130 35.48 2.15 2.00
CA PRO A 130 36.23 3.35 2.37
C PRO A 130 36.99 3.20 3.71
N PHE A 131 36.82 2.06 4.40
CA PHE A 131 37.46 1.79 5.69
C PHE A 131 38.66 0.83 5.59
N VAL A 132 39.01 0.35 4.39
CA VAL A 132 40.24 -0.43 4.19
C VAL A 132 41.40 0.56 4.16
N GLN A 133 42.27 0.50 5.17
CA GLN A 133 43.50 1.30 5.17
C GLN A 133 44.39 0.81 4.02
N PRO A 134 45.01 1.72 3.23
CA PRO A 134 45.99 1.29 2.23
C PRO A 134 47.14 0.57 2.95
N GLU A 135 47.51 -0.62 2.46
CA GLU A 135 48.70 -1.32 2.94
C GLU A 135 49.93 -0.43 2.66
N GLU A 136 50.73 -0.15 3.70
CA GLU A 136 51.99 0.62 3.62
C GLU A 136 53.04 -0.06 2.73
#